data_AF-A0A2V4V1C6-F1
#
_entry.id   AF-A0A2V4V1C6-F1
#
_cell.length_a   1.000
_cell.length_b   1.000
_cell.length_c   1.000
_cell.angle_alpha   90.00
_cell.angle_beta   90.00
_cell.angle_gamma   90.00
#
_symmetry.space_group_name_H-M   'P 1'
#
loop_
_entity.id
_entity.type
_entity.pdbx_description
1 polymer ?
#
loop_
_entity_poly.entity_id
_entity_poly.type
_entity_poly.pdbx_seq_one_letter_code
_entity_poly.pdbx_strand_id
1 'polypeptide(L)' 'MQHTLITNHIVNNKLIAGQLIESLLGYSRHHCAQILSNQGIDSIEFGHWLAIPSQQVLLVFRHQRCVAIDAYQIAA' A
#
# COMPACT_ATOMS: atom_id res chain seq x y z
N MET A 1 22.81 -22.83 -11.61
CA MET A 1 22.01 -21.81 -12.32
C MET A 1 20.67 -21.63 -11.60
N GLN A 2 20.64 -20.94 -10.45
CA GLN A 2 19.45 -20.81 -9.58
C GLN A 2 19.04 -19.34 -9.31
N HIS A 3 19.19 -18.44 -10.28
CA HIS A 3 18.94 -16.99 -10.10
C HIS A 3 17.66 -16.46 -10.79
N THR A 4 16.69 -17.31 -11.14
CA THR A 4 15.51 -16.87 -11.93
C THR A 4 14.15 -17.18 -11.29
N LEU A 5 14.11 -17.72 -10.06
CA LEU A 5 12.84 -18.01 -9.35
C LEU A 5 12.45 -16.91 -8.35
N ILE A 6 13.42 -16.24 -7.73
CA ILE A 6 13.17 -15.21 -6.72
C ILE A 6 12.60 -13.94 -7.36
N THR A 7 13.09 -13.56 -8.55
CA THR A 7 12.68 -12.33 -9.24
C THR A 7 11.20 -12.36 -9.63
N ASN A 8 10.65 -13.50 -10.08
CA ASN A 8 9.24 -13.61 -10.45
C ASN A 8 8.30 -13.47 -9.25
N HIS A 9 8.65 -14.05 -8.08
CA HIS A 9 7.84 -13.87 -6.87
C HIS A 9 7.82 -12.42 -6.38
N ILE A 10 8.96 -11.73 -6.42
CA ILE A 10 9.06 -10.32 -6.01
C ILE A 10 8.29 -9.40 -6.97
N VAL A 11 8.41 -9.63 -8.28
CA VAL A 11 7.71 -8.85 -9.30
C VAL A 11 6.20 -9.07 -9.23
N ASN A 12 5.75 -10.30 -9.06
CA ASN A 12 4.33 -10.62 -8.87
C ASN A 12 3.78 -9.98 -7.60
N ASN A 13 4.52 -10.04 -6.48
CA ASN A 13 4.10 -9.42 -5.23
C ASN A 13 3.97 -7.89 -5.34
N LYS A 14 4.88 -7.23 -6.06
CA LYS A 14 4.84 -5.78 -6.28
C LYS A 14 3.69 -5.34 -7.21
N LEU A 15 3.40 -6.13 -8.25
CA LEU A 15 2.26 -5.88 -9.16
C LEU A 15 0.91 -6.07 -8.46
N ILE A 16 0.78 -7.13 -7.65
CA ILE A 16 -0.44 -7.40 -6.87
C ILE A 16 -0.65 -6.29 -5.82
N ALA A 17 0.42 -5.84 -5.16
CA ALA A 17 0.36 -4.73 -4.21
C ALA A 17 -0.10 -3.42 -4.86
N GLY A 18 0.37 -3.10 -6.07
CA GLY A 18 -0.04 -1.88 -6.78
C GLY A 18 -1.54 -1.88 -7.12
N GLN A 19 -2.05 -2.98 -7.67
CA GLN A 19 -3.48 -3.13 -7.99
C GLN A 19 -4.36 -3.13 -6.73
N LEU A 20 -3.87 -3.75 -5.64
CA LEU A 20 -4.54 -3.70 -4.34
C LEU A 20 -4.64 -2.26 -3.85
N ILE A 21 -3.54 -1.49 -3.87
CA ILE A 21 -3.51 -0.11 -3.40
C ILE A 21 -4.49 0.77 -4.17
N GLU A 22 -4.53 0.65 -5.50
CA GLU A 22 -5.49 1.40 -6.33
C GLU A 22 -6.95 1.07 -5.97
N SER A 23 -7.23 -0.19 -5.62
CA SER A 23 -8.56 -0.61 -5.16
C SER A 23 -8.98 0.02 -3.82
N LEU A 24 -8.05 0.62 -3.08
CA LEU A 24 -8.34 1.27 -1.79
C LEU A 24 -9.04 2.62 -1.93
N LEU A 25 -9.08 3.21 -3.12
CA LEU A 25 -9.76 4.48 -3.38
C LEU A 25 -11.26 4.41 -3.03
N GLY A 26 -11.75 5.44 -2.35
CA GLY A 26 -13.15 5.56 -1.93
C GLY A 26 -13.51 4.81 -0.64
N TYR A 27 -12.69 3.84 -0.21
CA TYR A 27 -12.91 3.13 1.05
C TYR A 27 -12.57 3.99 2.27
N SER A 28 -13.14 3.59 3.41
CA SER A 28 -12.84 4.24 4.68
C SER A 28 -11.45 3.86 5.18
N ARG A 29 -10.82 4.73 5.98
CA ARG A 29 -9.50 4.42 6.59
C ARG A 29 -9.46 3.07 7.30
N HIS A 30 -10.45 2.80 8.14
CA HIS A 30 -10.55 1.52 8.84
C HIS A 30 -10.64 0.33 7.86
N HIS A 31 -11.40 0.49 6.77
CA HIS A 31 -11.54 -0.57 5.77
C HIS A 31 -10.23 -0.78 5.00
N CYS A 32 -9.53 0.30 4.62
CA CYS A 32 -8.21 0.21 4.00
C CYS A 32 -7.20 -0.49 4.91
N ALA A 33 -7.13 -0.10 6.19
CA ALA A 33 -6.24 -0.72 7.17
C ALA A 33 -6.54 -2.22 7.35
N GLN A 34 -7.82 -2.59 7.39
CA GLN A 34 -8.24 -3.98 7.47
C GLN A 34 -7.87 -4.79 6.22
N ILE A 35 -8.09 -4.24 5.02
CA ILE A 35 -7.69 -4.89 3.76
C ILE A 35 -6.18 -5.12 3.73
N LEU A 36 -5.38 -4.10 4.09
CA LEU A 36 -3.92 -4.19 4.13
C LEU A 36 -3.46 -5.25 5.14
N SER A 37 -4.02 -5.23 6.35
CA SER A 37 -3.73 -6.24 7.38
C SER A 37 -4.06 -7.66 6.93
N ASN A 38 -5.20 -7.87 6.24
CA ASN A 38 -5.57 -9.17 5.69
C ASN A 38 -4.61 -9.67 4.61
N GLN A 39 -3.90 -8.77 3.94
CA GLN A 39 -2.87 -9.08 2.95
C GLN A 39 -1.46 -9.15 3.55
N GLY A 40 -1.33 -9.03 4.88
CA GLY A 40 -0.03 -9.02 5.56
C GLY A 40 0.82 -7.79 5.23
N ILE A 41 0.18 -6.68 4.85
CA ILE A 41 0.85 -5.43 4.52
C ILE A 41 0.76 -4.51 5.73
N ASP A 42 1.92 -4.19 6.31
CA ASP A 42 2.01 -3.24 7.41
C ASP A 42 1.68 -1.82 6.93
N SER A 43 0.91 -1.10 7.74
CA SER A 43 0.55 0.29 7.49
C SER A 43 0.65 1.12 8.76
N ILE A 44 0.96 2.41 8.59
CA ILE A 44 1.17 3.35 9.69
C ILE A 44 0.14 4.48 9.56
N GLU A 45 -0.72 4.63 10.56
CA GLU A 45 -1.69 5.73 10.58
C GLU A 45 -1.06 7.02 11.10
N PHE A 46 -1.21 8.13 10.37
CA PHE A 46 -0.78 9.45 10.82
C PHE A 46 -1.73 10.54 10.34
N GLY A 47 -2.49 11.15 11.26
CA GLY A 47 -3.42 12.23 10.95
C GLY A 47 -4.47 11.81 9.90
N HIS A 48 -4.39 12.40 8.72
CA HIS A 48 -5.27 12.11 7.57
C HIS A 48 -4.66 11.10 6.59
N TRP A 49 -3.57 10.46 6.96
CA TRP A 49 -2.80 9.60 6.07
C TRP A 49 -2.65 8.19 6.62
N LEU A 50 -2.49 7.24 5.70
CA LEU A 50 -2.07 5.88 5.99
C LEU A 50 -0.85 5.57 5.11
N ALA A 51 0.32 5.47 5.72
CA ALA A 51 1.56 5.16 5.00
C ALA A 51 1.71 3.64 4.87
N ILE A 52 2.18 3.19 3.71
CA ILE A 52 2.53 1.80 3.44
C ILE A 52 4.03 1.71 3.10
N PRO A 53 4.91 1.52 4.11
CA PRO A 53 6.35 1.68 3.93
C PRO A 53 6.98 0.71 2.93
N SER A 54 6.50 -0.54 2.89
CA SER A 54 6.99 -1.57 1.98
C SER A 54 6.78 -1.20 0.50
N GLN A 55 5.79 -0.34 0.23
CA GLN A 55 5.38 0.07 -1.11
C GLN A 55 5.73 1.54 -1.39
N GLN A 56 6.22 2.28 -0.39
CA GLN A 56 6.56 3.72 -0.47
C GLN A 56 5.39 4.57 -0.97
N VAL A 57 4.18 4.23 -0.52
CA VAL A 57 2.96 4.96 -0.86
C VAL A 57 2.22 5.47 0.36
N LEU A 58 1.49 6.54 0.16
CA LEU A 58 0.68 7.22 1.14
C LEU A 58 -0.77 7.25 0.63
N LEU A 59 -1.68 6.64 1.39
CA LEU A 59 -3.10 6.83 1.17
C LEU A 59 -3.54 8.11 1.88
N VAL A 60 -4.20 9.00 1.14
CA VAL A 60 -4.67 10.29 1.65
C VAL A 60 -6.17 10.22 1.89
N PHE A 61 -6.60 10.55 3.11
CA PHE A 61 -7.99 10.49 3.51
C PHE A 61 -8.60 11.87 3.69
N ARG A 62 -9.77 12.09 3.09
CA ARG A 62 -10.61 13.26 3.34
C ARG A 62 -12.00 12.81 3.74
N HIS A 63 -12.54 13.37 4.83
CA HIS A 63 -13.83 12.95 5.40
C HIS A 63 -13.92 11.42 5.57
N GLN A 64 -12.84 10.82 6.09
CA GLN A 64 -12.68 9.38 6.31
C GLN A 64 -12.58 8.49 5.06
N ARG A 65 -12.63 9.03 3.85
CA ARG A 65 -12.49 8.25 2.60
C ARG A 65 -11.12 8.45 1.96
N CYS A 66 -10.54 7.38 1.41
CA CYS A 66 -9.34 7.45 0.60
C CYS A 66 -9.64 8.21 -0.70
N VAL A 67 -8.99 9.34 -0.92
CA VAL A 67 -9.24 10.23 -2.08
C VAL A 67 -8.06 10.31 -3.03
N ALA A 68 -6.87 9.95 -2.56
CA ALA A 68 -5.67 9.94 -3.37
C ALA A 68 -4.67 8.92 -2.83
N ILE A 69 -3.81 8.46 -3.73
CA ILE A 69 -2.64 7.66 -3.44
C ILE A 69 -1.46 8.46 -3.96
N ASP A 70 -0.48 8.67 -3.10
CA ASP A 70 0.75 9.37 -3.45
C ASP A 70 1.96 8.48 -3.19
N ALA A 71 3.03 8.65 -3.97
CA ALA A 71 4.29 7.96 -3.71
C ALA A 71 5.20 8.92 -2.93
N TYR A 72 5.87 8.42 -1.89
CA TYR A 72 6.82 9.21 -1.14
C TYR A 72 8.21 8.59 -1.19
N GLN A 73 9.23 9.43 -1.31
CA GLN A 73 10.60 8.98 -1.15
C GLN A 73 11.01 9.14 0.31
N ILE A 74 11.57 8.09 0.89
CA ILE A 74 12.20 8.18 2.20
C ILE A 74 13.49 8.97 1.98
N ALA A 75 13.55 10.20 2.52
CA ALA A 75 14.79 10.96 2.55
C ALA A 75 15.81 10.18 3.40
N ALA A 76 16.98 9.91 2.81
CA ALA A 76 18.08 9.17 3.43
C ALA A 76 18.85 10.03 4.44
#